data_AF-A0A388QT43-F1
#
_entry.id   AF-A0A388QT43-F1
#
_cell.length_a   1.000
_cell.length_b   1.000
_cell.length_c   1.000
_cell.angle_alpha   90.00
_cell.angle_beta   90.00
_cell.angle_gamma   90.00
#
_symmetry.space_group_name_H-M   'P 1'
#
loop_
_entity.id
_entity.type
_entity.pdbx_description
1 polymer ?
#
loop_
_entity_poly.entity_id
_entity_poly.type
_entity_poly.pdbx_seq_one_letter_code
_entity_poly.pdbx_strand_id
1 'polypeptide(L)'
;MKPTPLLALLLASVAFAAPEPKFRLQEIDKLEIGYGVAIADVDGDGKPDIIVADKTTVQWYHNPDWKKHVIAENLTKDDNVCVAARDIDGDGKAEIAIGAGWNPSDTVKSGAVFFLIPPADRTQKWEAVKLHHEPTTHRMQWVEVAKGRWDLVVQPLHGLGNKAGVGAGAKLIAYEKPANAKDEWKMHVVNDVSHMTHNLQPVRWSEGPASRSSPVPRKASGSMPRRTAAGPRPS
;
A
#
# COMPACT_ATOMS: atom_id res chain seq x y z
N MET A 1 -63.81 -28.95 -23.18
CA MET A 1 -62.48 -28.74 -22.58
C MET A 1 -62.48 -27.39 -21.87
N LYS A 2 -62.25 -27.35 -20.55
CA LYS A 2 -62.18 -26.10 -19.77
C LYS A 2 -60.70 -25.75 -19.54
N PRO A 3 -60.28 -24.49 -19.70
CA PRO A 3 -58.89 -24.10 -19.48
C PRO A 3 -58.61 -24.01 -17.98
N THR A 4 -57.57 -24.71 -17.52
CA THR A 4 -57.02 -24.61 -16.17
C THR A 4 -56.16 -23.33 -16.09
N PRO A 5 -56.38 -22.41 -15.14
CA PRO A 5 -55.51 -21.25 -15.02
C PRO A 5 -54.22 -21.69 -14.32
N LEU A 6 -53.08 -21.44 -14.97
CA LEU A 6 -51.76 -21.60 -14.37
C LEU A 6 -51.53 -20.38 -13.47
N LEU A 7 -51.58 -20.59 -12.14
CA LEU A 7 -51.29 -19.54 -11.18
C LEU A 7 -49.76 -19.35 -11.12
N ALA A 8 -49.25 -18.32 -11.78
CA ALA A 8 -47.84 -17.93 -11.68
C ALA A 8 -47.58 -17.32 -10.29
N LEU A 9 -46.90 -18.07 -9.42
CA LEU A 9 -46.45 -17.57 -8.12
C LEU A 9 -45.25 -16.63 -8.36
N LEU A 10 -45.48 -15.32 -8.34
CA LEU A 10 -44.39 -14.34 -8.29
C LEU A 10 -43.72 -14.43 -6.91
N LEU A 11 -42.57 -15.10 -6.84
CA LEU A 11 -41.64 -14.95 -5.73
C LEU A 11 -40.99 -13.58 -5.84
N ALA A 12 -41.49 -12.61 -5.08
CA ALA A 12 -40.80 -11.34 -4.89
C ALA A 12 -39.54 -11.60 -4.06
N SER A 13 -38.37 -11.57 -4.72
CA SER A 13 -37.08 -11.55 -4.03
C SER A 13 -36.93 -10.22 -3.31
N VAL A 14 -37.20 -10.19 -2.00
CA VAL A 14 -36.91 -9.04 -1.16
C VAL A 14 -35.40 -9.03 -0.90
N ALA A 15 -34.68 -8.15 -1.59
CA ALA A 15 -33.27 -7.92 -1.29
C ALA A 15 -33.18 -7.22 0.07
N PHE A 16 -32.76 -7.94 1.11
CA PHE A 16 -32.38 -7.32 2.37
C PHE A 16 -31.03 -6.62 2.19
N ALA A 17 -30.99 -5.31 2.38
CA ALA A 17 -29.72 -4.60 2.52
C ALA A 17 -29.02 -5.12 3.78
N ALA A 18 -27.73 -5.46 3.67
CA ALA A 18 -26.93 -5.77 4.85
C ALA A 18 -26.97 -4.55 5.80
N PRO A 19 -27.11 -4.77 7.13
CA PRO A 19 -27.06 -3.66 8.07
C PRO A 19 -25.73 -2.92 7.94
N GLU A 20 -25.76 -1.59 8.06
CA GLU A 20 -24.54 -0.80 8.03
C GLU A 20 -23.60 -1.21 9.19
N PRO A 21 -22.29 -1.33 8.93
CA PRO A 21 -21.34 -1.65 9.98
C PRO A 21 -21.31 -0.53 11.02
N LYS A 22 -21.29 -0.93 12.31
CA LYS A 22 -21.09 0.01 13.42
C LYS A 22 -19.61 0.08 13.74
N PHE A 23 -19.10 1.30 13.87
CA PHE A 23 -17.71 1.56 14.21
C PHE A 23 -17.60 2.09 15.64
N ARG A 24 -16.58 1.65 16.37
CA ARG A 24 -16.18 2.20 17.67
C ARG A 24 -14.75 2.72 17.53
N LEU A 25 -14.52 3.96 17.93
CA LEU A 25 -13.17 4.50 18.01
C LEU A 25 -12.42 3.85 19.17
N GLN A 26 -11.18 3.43 18.92
CA GLN A 26 -10.23 3.01 19.93
C GLN A 26 -8.90 3.72 19.65
N GLU A 27 -8.44 4.52 20.61
CA GLU A 27 -7.10 5.11 20.57
C GLU A 27 -6.09 4.03 20.96
N ILE A 28 -5.07 3.83 20.13
CA ILE A 28 -4.02 2.82 20.34
C ILE A 28 -2.75 3.46 20.91
N ASP A 29 -2.29 4.56 20.29
CA ASP A 29 -1.11 5.30 20.73
C ASP A 29 -1.17 6.76 20.25
N LYS A 30 -0.29 7.60 20.80
CA LYS A 30 -0.02 8.97 20.34
C LYS A 30 1.35 9.02 19.67
N LEU A 31 1.35 9.35 18.38
CA LEU A 31 2.53 9.37 17.52
C LEU A 31 3.07 10.79 17.36
N GLU A 32 4.34 10.94 17.00
CA GLU A 32 4.89 12.26 16.66
C GLU A 32 4.45 12.69 15.25
N ILE A 33 4.56 11.79 14.27
CA ILE A 33 4.10 11.98 12.89
C ILE A 33 3.19 10.83 12.45
N GLY A 34 3.63 9.58 12.64
CA GLY A 34 2.88 8.40 12.22
C GLY A 34 2.62 8.33 10.71
N TYR A 35 3.67 8.33 9.89
CA TYR A 35 3.53 8.50 8.45
C TYR A 35 3.12 7.20 7.73
N GLY A 36 3.84 6.10 7.98
CA GLY A 36 3.59 4.82 7.32
C GLY A 36 2.88 3.85 8.25
N VAL A 37 1.89 3.12 7.73
CA VAL A 37 1.22 2.02 8.46
C VAL A 37 1.12 0.77 7.59
N ALA A 38 1.34 -0.39 8.20
CA ALA A 38 1.11 -1.69 7.60
C ALA A 38 0.40 -2.61 8.60
N ILE A 39 -0.24 -3.66 8.07
CA ILE A 39 -0.92 -4.69 8.84
C ILE A 39 -0.34 -6.04 8.45
N ALA A 40 0.20 -6.77 9.41
CA ALA A 40 0.73 -8.12 9.22
C ALA A 40 0.83 -8.84 10.58
N ASP A 41 0.90 -10.17 10.56
CA ASP A 41 1.16 -10.98 11.75
C ASP A 41 2.66 -10.95 12.05
N VAL A 42 3.08 -10.26 13.11
CA VAL A 42 4.51 -10.00 13.37
C VAL A 42 5.14 -11.13 14.18
N ASP A 43 4.39 -11.79 15.04
CA ASP A 43 4.90 -12.82 15.96
C ASP A 43 4.47 -14.26 15.62
N GLY A 44 3.56 -14.43 14.66
CA GLY A 44 3.10 -15.71 14.14
C GLY A 44 1.92 -16.30 14.94
N ASP A 45 1.20 -15.49 15.71
CA ASP A 45 0.06 -15.95 16.50
C ASP A 45 -1.25 -16.10 15.69
N GLY A 46 -1.22 -15.77 14.40
CA GLY A 46 -2.34 -15.80 13.48
C GLY A 46 -3.23 -14.56 13.51
N LYS A 47 -2.90 -13.53 14.30
CA LYS A 47 -3.64 -12.28 14.38
C LYS A 47 -2.88 -11.15 13.68
N PRO A 48 -3.59 -10.27 12.95
CA PRO A 48 -2.95 -9.12 12.34
C PRO A 48 -2.60 -8.06 13.39
N ASP A 49 -1.34 -7.65 13.39
CA ASP A 49 -0.82 -6.53 14.16
C ASP A 49 -0.80 -5.23 13.36
N ILE A 50 -0.56 -4.12 14.05
CA ILE A 50 -0.34 -2.80 13.43
C ILE A 50 1.15 -2.48 13.47
N ILE A 51 1.75 -2.18 12.33
CA ILE A 51 3.13 -1.70 12.21
C ILE A 51 3.10 -0.24 11.80
N VAL A 52 3.86 0.61 12.48
CA VAL A 52 3.94 2.05 12.22
C VAL A 52 5.38 2.49 12.03
N ALA A 53 5.62 3.23 10.96
CA ALA A 53 6.79 4.06 10.78
C ALA A 53 6.45 5.49 11.27
N ASP A 54 6.82 5.77 12.51
CA ASP A 54 6.73 7.11 13.09
C ASP A 54 7.97 7.94 12.69
N LYS A 55 8.14 9.13 13.24
CA LYS A 55 9.23 10.03 12.87
C LYS A 55 10.62 9.39 13.00
N THR A 56 11.00 9.02 14.22
CA THR A 56 12.32 8.46 14.53
C THR A 56 12.27 7.00 14.93
N THR A 57 11.06 6.44 15.10
CA THR A 57 10.86 5.07 15.59
C THR A 57 10.04 4.25 14.60
N VAL A 58 10.28 2.95 14.62
CA VAL A 58 9.47 1.94 13.96
C VAL A 58 9.00 0.99 15.04
N GLN A 59 7.68 0.81 15.13
CA GLN A 59 7.05 0.03 16.17
C GLN A 59 5.93 -0.83 15.61
N TRP A 60 5.62 -1.92 16.31
CA TRP A 60 4.37 -2.65 16.11
C TRP A 60 3.55 -2.71 17.39
N TYR A 61 2.25 -2.91 17.24
CA TYR A 61 1.27 -3.03 18.32
C TYR A 61 0.63 -4.40 18.24
N HIS A 62 0.87 -5.19 19.28
CA HIS A 62 0.49 -6.60 19.35
C HIS A 62 -1.02 -6.77 19.55
N ASN A 63 -1.68 -7.58 18.72
CA ASN A 63 -3.11 -7.83 18.82
C ASN A 63 -3.42 -8.97 19.82
N PRO A 64 -4.33 -8.80 20.81
CA PRO A 64 -5.32 -7.73 20.95
C PRO A 64 -5.04 -6.71 22.05
N ASP A 65 -3.94 -6.84 22.78
CA ASP A 65 -3.63 -5.95 23.91
C ASP A 65 -3.06 -4.59 23.49
N TRP A 66 -2.71 -4.47 22.20
CA TRP A 66 -2.11 -3.33 21.54
C TRP A 66 -0.82 -2.86 22.20
N LYS A 67 -0.10 -3.79 22.81
CA LYS A 67 1.19 -3.49 23.44
C LYS A 67 2.19 -3.04 22.40
N LYS A 68 2.78 -1.86 22.62
CA LYS A 68 3.79 -1.27 21.74
C LYS A 68 5.15 -1.95 21.89
N HIS A 69 5.77 -2.28 20.76
CA HIS A 69 7.11 -2.81 20.67
C HIS A 69 7.92 -1.98 19.67
N VAL A 70 8.90 -1.21 20.14
CA VAL A 70 9.76 -0.40 19.27
C VAL A 70 10.92 -1.26 18.76
N ILE A 71 10.89 -1.59 17.47
CA ILE A 71 11.81 -2.54 16.83
C ILE A 71 13.02 -1.88 16.16
N ALA A 72 12.90 -0.60 15.75
CA ALA A 72 14.03 0.16 15.21
C ALA A 72 13.88 1.65 15.56
N GLU A 73 15.00 2.35 15.67
CA GLU A 73 15.05 3.77 16.01
C GLU A 73 16.19 4.46 15.27
N ASN A 74 16.02 5.75 14.96
CA ASN A 74 17.05 6.63 14.41
C ASN A 74 17.76 6.04 13.18
N LEU A 75 17.01 5.38 12.30
CA LEU A 75 17.54 4.80 11.04
C LEU A 75 18.21 5.87 10.17
N THR A 76 17.69 7.10 10.21
CA THR A 76 18.27 8.29 9.59
C THR A 76 18.10 9.50 10.52
N LYS A 77 18.75 10.62 10.16
CA LYS A 77 18.51 11.91 10.85
C LYS A 77 17.13 12.49 10.55
N ASP A 78 16.61 12.22 9.35
CA ASP A 78 15.32 12.71 8.86
C ASP A 78 14.26 11.61 9.02
N ASP A 79 12.99 11.98 8.84
CA ASP A 79 11.83 11.17 9.20
C ASP A 79 11.68 9.88 8.37
N ASN A 80 11.02 8.87 8.94
CA ASN A 80 10.51 7.72 8.17
C ASN A 80 9.28 8.12 7.32
N VAL A 81 9.05 7.41 6.21
CA VAL A 81 7.99 7.78 5.23
C VAL A 81 7.18 6.61 4.69
N CYS A 82 7.68 5.37 4.74
CA CYS A 82 6.86 4.22 4.34
C CYS A 82 7.34 2.93 4.98
N VAL A 83 6.44 1.96 4.99
CA VAL A 83 6.66 0.63 5.55
C VAL A 83 6.02 -0.41 4.64
N ALA A 84 6.69 -1.55 4.47
CA ALA A 84 6.12 -2.76 3.91
C ALA A 84 6.31 -3.90 4.92
N ALA A 85 5.24 -4.65 5.19
CA ALA A 85 5.26 -5.79 6.10
C ALA A 85 4.52 -6.98 5.48
N ARG A 86 5.14 -8.16 5.47
CA ARG A 86 4.56 -9.42 4.99
C ARG A 86 5.48 -10.59 5.34
N ASP A 87 4.90 -11.76 5.58
CA ASP A 87 5.63 -13.03 5.59
C ASP A 87 6.16 -13.34 4.18
N ILE A 88 7.47 -13.20 3.99
CA ILE A 88 8.14 -13.40 2.69
C ILE A 88 8.91 -14.71 2.62
N ASP A 89 9.18 -15.36 3.76
CA ASP A 89 9.93 -16.62 3.83
C ASP A 89 9.09 -17.85 4.18
N GLY A 90 7.82 -17.64 4.55
CA GLY A 90 6.83 -18.67 4.83
C GLY A 90 6.87 -19.20 6.26
N ASP A 91 7.56 -18.52 7.19
CA ASP A 91 7.63 -18.94 8.60
C ASP A 91 6.39 -18.57 9.43
N GLY A 92 5.42 -17.88 8.81
CA GLY A 92 4.19 -17.40 9.44
C GLY A 92 4.33 -16.05 10.14
N LYS A 93 5.51 -15.43 10.14
CA LYS A 93 5.78 -14.12 10.74
C LYS A 93 6.15 -13.11 9.66
N ALA A 94 5.87 -11.85 9.90
CA ALA A 94 6.15 -10.81 8.93
C ALA A 94 7.61 -10.33 8.95
N GLU A 95 8.15 -10.13 7.76
CA GLU A 95 9.36 -9.34 7.53
C GLU A 95 8.98 -7.89 7.22
N ILE A 96 9.82 -6.96 7.67
CA ILE A 96 9.53 -5.53 7.64
C ILE A 96 10.64 -4.77 6.90
N ALA A 97 10.24 -3.92 5.96
CA ALA A 97 11.11 -2.95 5.30
C ALA A 97 10.61 -1.52 5.55
N ILE A 98 11.53 -0.57 5.61
CA ILE A 98 11.27 0.83 5.97
C ILE A 98 11.92 1.77 4.95
N GLY A 99 11.14 2.74 4.50
CA GLY A 99 11.63 3.90 3.77
C GLY A 99 11.80 5.06 4.73
N ALA A 100 12.97 5.70 4.70
CA ALA A 100 13.33 6.80 5.60
C ALA A 100 14.10 7.91 4.87
N GLY A 101 14.70 8.83 5.62
CA GLY A 101 15.47 9.93 5.05
C GLY A 101 14.59 10.94 4.32
N TRP A 102 13.37 11.20 4.82
CA TRP A 102 12.36 11.95 4.08
C TRP A 102 12.72 13.42 3.87
N ASN A 103 13.00 13.77 2.61
CA ASN A 103 13.09 15.15 2.15
C ASN A 103 12.72 15.23 0.66
N PRO A 104 11.45 15.54 0.31
CA PRO A 104 10.97 15.50 -1.07
C PRO A 104 11.58 16.58 -1.97
N SER A 105 12.20 17.61 -1.39
CA SER A 105 12.85 18.70 -2.12
C SER A 105 14.29 18.38 -2.52
N ASP A 106 14.94 17.43 -1.85
CA ASP A 106 16.28 16.96 -2.19
C ASP A 106 16.19 15.76 -3.13
N THR A 107 16.13 16.05 -4.43
CA THR A 107 16.08 15.03 -5.49
C THR A 107 17.45 14.45 -5.85
N VAL A 108 18.45 14.60 -4.98
CA VAL A 108 19.82 14.10 -5.21
C VAL A 108 20.28 13.11 -4.15
N LYS A 109 20.07 13.42 -2.85
CA LYS A 109 20.66 12.64 -1.75
C LYS A 109 19.65 12.05 -0.77
N SER A 110 18.44 12.58 -0.69
CA SER A 110 17.43 12.14 0.28
C SER A 110 17.04 10.69 0.10
N GLY A 111 16.23 10.18 1.03
CA GLY A 111 15.77 8.80 1.00
C GLY A 111 16.74 7.84 1.67
N ALA A 112 16.18 6.71 2.08
CA ALA A 112 16.88 5.53 2.51
C ALA A 112 15.89 4.36 2.45
N VAL A 113 16.41 3.16 2.18
CA VAL A 113 15.65 1.91 2.25
C VAL A 113 16.36 0.98 3.22
N PHE A 114 15.61 0.39 4.14
CA PHE A 114 16.12 -0.58 5.10
C PHE A 114 15.28 -1.85 5.06
N PHE A 115 15.95 -2.99 5.12
CA PHE A 115 15.34 -4.24 5.56
C PHE A 115 15.67 -4.44 7.04
N LEU A 116 14.67 -4.77 7.86
CA LEU A 116 14.88 -5.06 9.27
C LEU A 116 14.98 -6.57 9.44
N ILE A 117 16.16 -7.07 9.81
CA ILE A 117 16.38 -8.48 10.12
C ILE A 117 15.73 -8.78 11.48
N PRO A 118 14.71 -9.65 11.52
CA PRO A 118 14.03 -9.97 12.75
C PRO A 118 14.87 -10.91 13.65
N PRO A 119 14.90 -10.67 14.96
CA PRO A 119 15.30 -11.66 15.94
C PRO A 119 14.20 -12.72 16.15
N ALA A 120 14.53 -13.81 16.83
CA ALA A 120 13.55 -14.85 17.19
C ALA A 120 12.42 -14.29 18.08
N ASP A 121 12.77 -13.48 19.08
CA ASP A 121 11.80 -12.70 19.87
C ASP A 121 11.51 -11.38 19.17
N ARG A 122 10.41 -11.33 18.42
CA ARG A 122 9.99 -10.20 17.58
C ARG A 122 9.69 -8.91 18.36
N THR A 123 9.66 -8.98 19.70
CA THR A 123 9.52 -7.81 20.59
C THR A 123 10.83 -7.03 20.80
N GLN A 124 11.98 -7.63 20.48
CA GLN A 124 13.30 -7.01 20.62
C GLN A 124 13.61 -6.05 19.47
N LYS A 125 14.77 -5.39 19.52
CA LYS A 125 15.28 -4.59 18.40
C LYS A 125 15.67 -5.47 17.22
N TRP A 126 15.30 -5.02 16.02
CA TRP A 126 15.63 -5.67 14.76
C TRP A 126 16.88 -5.02 14.18
N GLU A 127 17.74 -5.83 13.55
CA GLU A 127 18.96 -5.30 12.95
C GLU A 127 18.64 -4.67 11.59
N ALA A 128 19.00 -3.40 11.38
CA ALA A 128 18.73 -2.73 10.12
C ALA A 128 19.85 -2.97 9.10
N VAL A 129 19.49 -3.52 7.93
CA VAL A 129 20.35 -3.58 6.75
C VAL A 129 19.96 -2.44 5.82
N LYS A 130 20.89 -1.52 5.59
CA LYS A 130 20.70 -0.44 4.62
C LYS A 130 20.85 -0.97 3.21
N LEU A 131 19.86 -0.74 2.38
CA LEU A 131 19.87 -1.10 0.96
C LEU A 131 20.21 0.13 0.11
N HIS A 132 20.50 -0.10 -1.17
CA HIS A 132 20.51 0.97 -2.17
C HIS A 132 19.18 1.73 -2.14
N HIS A 133 19.23 3.02 -2.44
CA HIS A 133 18.02 3.84 -2.56
C HIS A 133 18.15 4.83 -3.72
N GLU A 134 17.00 5.19 -4.28
CA GLU A 134 16.87 6.37 -5.14
C GLU A 134 16.39 7.56 -4.30
N PRO A 135 16.74 8.80 -4.70
CA PRO A 135 16.35 9.99 -3.97
C PRO A 135 14.83 10.08 -3.81
N THR A 136 14.36 10.69 -2.74
CA THR A 136 12.92 10.85 -2.44
C THR A 136 12.15 9.52 -2.36
N THR A 137 12.78 8.47 -1.82
CA THR A 137 12.08 7.21 -1.44
C THR A 137 10.76 7.52 -0.74
N HIS A 138 9.64 6.92 -1.17
CA HIS A 138 8.31 7.38 -0.74
C HIS A 138 7.26 6.30 -0.51
N ARG A 139 7.19 5.25 -1.33
CA ARG A 139 6.30 4.10 -1.12
C ARG A 139 7.04 2.80 -1.33
N MET A 140 6.58 1.77 -0.64
CA MET A 140 7.07 0.42 -0.82
C MET A 140 6.00 -0.63 -0.56
N GLN A 141 6.11 -1.77 -1.23
CA GLN A 141 5.24 -2.93 -1.06
C GLN A 141 6.02 -4.21 -1.34
N TRP A 142 5.73 -5.28 -0.59
CA TRP A 142 6.15 -6.63 -0.98
C TRP A 142 5.25 -7.14 -2.12
N VAL A 143 5.86 -7.53 -3.24
CA VAL A 143 5.14 -8.00 -4.43
C VAL A 143 5.53 -9.44 -4.73
N GLU A 144 4.55 -10.32 -4.84
CA GLU A 144 4.82 -11.70 -5.27
C GLU A 144 5.06 -11.71 -6.77
N VAL A 145 6.25 -12.16 -7.14
CA VAL A 145 6.79 -12.15 -8.49
C VAL A 145 6.92 -13.56 -9.07
N ALA A 146 6.86 -14.57 -8.22
CA ALA A 146 6.59 -15.97 -8.54
C ALA A 146 5.97 -16.62 -7.29
N LYS A 147 5.32 -17.78 -7.42
CA LYS A 147 4.67 -18.46 -6.28
C LYS A 147 5.64 -18.59 -5.09
N GLY A 148 5.33 -17.94 -3.97
CA GLY A 148 6.14 -17.93 -2.76
C GLY A 148 7.44 -17.09 -2.83
N ARG A 149 7.68 -16.36 -3.92
CA ARG A 149 8.82 -15.46 -4.10
C ARG A 149 8.35 -14.01 -4.10
N TRP A 150 8.89 -13.21 -3.20
CA TRP A 150 8.53 -11.81 -3.00
C TRP A 150 9.73 -10.91 -3.23
N ASP A 151 9.52 -9.86 -4.01
CA ASP A 151 10.49 -8.77 -4.14
C ASP A 151 9.95 -7.54 -3.39
N LEU A 152 10.84 -6.78 -2.75
CA LEU A 152 10.47 -5.46 -2.22
C LEU A 152 10.41 -4.49 -3.41
N VAL A 153 9.27 -3.86 -3.66
CA VAL A 153 9.14 -2.85 -4.71
C VAL A 153 9.07 -1.48 -4.07
N VAL A 154 10.01 -0.60 -4.42
CA VAL A 154 10.12 0.77 -3.87
C VAL A 154 9.90 1.80 -4.98
N GLN A 155 8.97 2.72 -4.72
CA GLN A 155 8.61 3.84 -5.59
C GLN A 155 9.07 5.16 -4.95
N PRO A 156 10.03 5.87 -5.57
CA PRO A 156 10.38 7.25 -5.20
C PRO A 156 9.31 8.24 -5.63
N LEU A 157 9.18 9.36 -4.91
CA LEU A 157 8.29 10.47 -5.25
C LEU A 157 8.73 11.10 -6.58
N HIS A 158 10.01 11.43 -6.70
CA HIS A 158 10.64 12.09 -7.84
C HIS A 158 11.90 11.33 -8.30
N GLY A 159 12.29 11.51 -9.56
CA GLY A 159 13.55 10.98 -10.08
C GLY A 159 14.77 11.84 -9.73
N LEU A 160 15.96 11.31 -10.00
CA LEU A 160 17.23 11.98 -9.76
C LEU A 160 17.30 13.34 -10.47
N GLY A 161 17.60 14.39 -9.70
CA GLY A 161 17.72 15.76 -10.19
C GLY A 161 16.42 16.38 -10.69
N ASN A 162 15.27 15.72 -10.48
CA ASN A 162 13.98 16.23 -10.93
C ASN A 162 13.67 17.56 -10.25
N LYS A 163 13.15 18.51 -11.04
CA LYS A 163 12.63 19.80 -10.58
C LYS A 163 11.29 20.05 -11.27
N ALA A 164 10.22 20.13 -10.48
CA ALA A 164 8.86 20.39 -10.97
C ALA A 164 8.43 19.46 -12.12
N GLY A 165 8.79 18.17 -12.04
CA GLY A 165 8.44 17.16 -13.04
C GLY A 165 9.41 17.07 -14.23
N VAL A 166 10.47 17.89 -14.27
CA VAL A 166 11.49 17.86 -15.32
C VAL A 166 12.79 17.26 -14.77
N GLY A 167 13.34 16.24 -15.44
CA GLY A 167 14.58 15.57 -15.05
C GLY A 167 14.53 14.08 -15.36
N ALA A 168 15.31 13.26 -14.66
CA ALA A 168 15.13 11.82 -14.74
C ALA A 168 13.76 11.42 -14.16
N GLY A 169 13.19 10.34 -14.68
CA GLY A 169 12.01 9.73 -14.07
C GLY A 169 12.33 9.01 -12.76
N ALA A 170 11.32 8.85 -11.93
CA ALA A 170 11.39 8.14 -10.66
C ALA A 170 11.47 6.64 -10.93
N LYS A 171 12.65 6.05 -10.67
CA LYS A 171 12.87 4.62 -10.86
C LYS A 171 12.12 3.82 -9.81
N LEU A 172 11.08 3.12 -10.24
CA LEU A 172 10.47 2.03 -9.50
C LEU A 172 11.42 0.84 -9.52
N ILE A 173 11.94 0.44 -8.36
CA ILE A 173 12.95 -0.63 -8.26
C ILE A 173 12.35 -1.81 -7.50
N ALA A 174 12.50 -3.02 -8.04
CA ALA A 174 12.28 -4.28 -7.33
C ALA A 174 13.62 -4.78 -6.78
N TYR A 175 13.64 -5.12 -5.49
CA TYR A 175 14.80 -5.65 -4.77
C TYR A 175 14.54 -7.12 -4.44
N GLU A 176 15.37 -8.00 -4.97
CA GLU A 176 15.36 -9.45 -4.71
C GLU A 176 16.20 -9.73 -3.47
N LYS A 177 15.57 -10.25 -2.42
CA LYS A 177 16.24 -10.59 -1.17
C LYS A 177 17.14 -11.83 -1.35
N PRO A 178 18.44 -11.76 -1.06
CA PRO A 178 19.31 -12.93 -0.99
C PRO A 178 18.99 -13.80 0.23
N ALA A 179 19.47 -15.04 0.22
CA ALA A 179 19.26 -15.98 1.33
C ALA A 179 19.74 -15.38 2.67
N ASN A 180 20.98 -14.87 2.69
CA ASN A 180 21.46 -14.03 3.79
C ASN A 180 21.13 -12.57 3.50
N ALA A 181 20.26 -11.98 4.32
CA ALA A 181 19.76 -10.61 4.12
C ALA A 181 20.84 -9.51 4.10
N LYS A 182 22.06 -9.80 4.59
CA LYS A 182 23.19 -8.86 4.59
C LYS A 182 24.02 -8.88 3.32
N ASP A 183 23.82 -9.88 2.47
CA ASP A 183 24.47 -9.93 1.16
C ASP A 183 23.85 -8.89 0.21
N GLU A 184 24.46 -8.67 -0.95
CA GLU A 184 23.95 -7.71 -1.93
C GLU A 184 22.58 -8.15 -2.49
N TRP A 185 21.60 -7.24 -2.43
CA TRP A 185 20.27 -7.46 -3.02
C TRP A 185 20.31 -7.13 -4.50
N LYS A 186 19.89 -8.06 -5.35
CA LYS A 186 19.76 -7.78 -6.78
C LYS A 186 18.63 -6.79 -6.99
N MET A 187 18.80 -5.89 -7.94
CA MET A 187 17.84 -4.83 -8.23
C MET A 187 17.45 -4.83 -9.70
N HIS A 188 16.17 -4.61 -9.95
CA HIS A 188 15.61 -4.46 -11.28
C HIS A 188 14.80 -3.17 -11.35
N VAL A 189 15.10 -2.30 -12.32
CA VAL A 189 14.23 -1.16 -12.63
C VAL A 189 12.99 -1.70 -13.33
N VAL A 190 11.84 -1.56 -12.68
CA VAL A 190 10.53 -2.00 -13.18
C VAL A 190 9.95 -0.95 -14.12
N ASN A 191 10.13 0.33 -13.78
CA ASN A 191 9.64 1.48 -14.55
C ASN A 191 10.42 2.74 -14.15
N ASP A 192 10.65 3.65 -15.10
CA ASP A 192 11.24 4.96 -14.85
C ASP A 192 10.63 6.06 -15.74
N VAL A 193 9.45 5.84 -16.35
CA VAL A 193 8.83 6.84 -17.24
C VAL A 193 8.14 7.97 -16.49
N SER A 194 7.71 7.71 -15.24
CA SER A 194 6.96 8.66 -14.43
C SER A 194 7.90 9.60 -13.68
N HIS A 195 7.69 10.90 -13.80
CA HIS A 195 8.58 11.90 -13.20
C HIS A 195 8.16 12.35 -11.80
N MET A 196 6.86 12.21 -11.51
CA MET A 196 6.24 12.47 -10.22
C MET A 196 5.27 11.34 -9.92
N THR A 197 5.42 10.71 -8.76
CA THR A 197 4.55 9.64 -8.30
C THR A 197 4.11 9.90 -6.87
N HIS A 198 3.22 9.07 -6.32
CA HIS A 198 2.84 9.21 -4.91
C HIS A 198 2.42 7.89 -4.28
N ASN A 199 1.64 7.07 -4.99
CA ASN A 199 1.12 5.81 -4.47
C ASN A 199 1.49 4.65 -5.39
N LEU A 200 1.62 3.48 -4.77
CA LEU A 200 1.88 2.20 -5.40
C LEU A 200 0.89 1.19 -4.80
N GLN A 201 0.12 0.51 -5.64
CA GLN A 201 -0.75 -0.59 -5.23
C GLN A 201 -0.51 -1.76 -6.18
N PRO A 202 0.15 -2.84 -5.75
CA PRO A 202 0.20 -4.06 -6.53
C PRO A 202 -1.20 -4.68 -6.55
N VAL A 203 -1.61 -5.14 -7.74
CA VAL A 203 -2.87 -5.86 -7.96
C VAL A 203 -2.54 -7.15 -8.69
N ARG A 204 -2.98 -8.27 -8.13
CA ARG A 204 -2.99 -9.54 -8.86
C ARG A 204 -4.26 -9.61 -9.67
N TRP A 205 -4.13 -9.57 -10.99
CA TRP A 205 -5.23 -9.90 -11.87
C TRP A 205 -5.44 -11.41 -11.78
N SER A 206 -6.60 -11.84 -11.29
CA SER A 206 -6.97 -13.26 -11.40
C SER A 206 -7.20 -13.58 -12.87
N GLU A 207 -6.76 -14.76 -13.32
CA GLU A 207 -7.24 -15.30 -14.59
C GLU A 207 -8.69 -15.77 -14.40
N GLY A 208 -9.63 -14.84 -14.55
CA GLY A 208 -11.07 -15.06 -14.44
C GLY A 208 -11.86 -13.77 -14.67
N PRO A 209 -13.16 -13.83 -15.02
CA PRO A 209 -13.94 -12.67 -15.46
C PRO A 209 -14.25 -11.61 -14.38
N ALA A 210 -13.54 -11.63 -13.25
CA ALA A 210 -13.73 -10.77 -12.10
C ALA A 210 -12.74 -9.57 -12.06
N SER A 211 -12.33 -9.05 -13.21
CA SER A 211 -11.71 -7.72 -13.31
C SER A 211 -12.72 -6.57 -13.20
N ARG A 212 -13.86 -6.77 -12.53
CA ARG A 212 -14.76 -5.68 -12.17
C ARG A 212 -14.34 -5.16 -10.80
N SER A 213 -13.48 -4.14 -10.81
CA SER A 213 -13.62 -3.07 -9.81
C SER A 213 -15.09 -2.68 -9.82
N SER A 214 -15.83 -2.93 -8.75
CA SER A 214 -17.23 -2.52 -8.63
C SER A 214 -17.32 -1.02 -8.96
N PRO A 215 -17.92 -0.62 -10.09
CA PRO A 215 -18.28 0.77 -10.28
C PRO A 215 -19.46 0.98 -9.34
N VAL A 216 -19.31 1.86 -8.35
CA VAL A 216 -20.47 2.51 -7.73
C VAL A 216 -21.37 2.97 -8.88
N PRO A 217 -22.62 2.48 -9.00
CA PRO A 217 -23.47 2.91 -10.10
C PRO A 217 -23.72 4.41 -9.94
N ARG A 218 -23.12 5.22 -10.82
CA ARG A 218 -23.52 6.61 -10.98
C ARG A 218 -24.99 6.57 -11.40
N LYS A 219 -25.88 7.04 -10.52
CA LYS A 219 -27.24 7.43 -10.93
C LYS A 219 -27.10 8.32 -12.16
N ALA A 220 -27.71 7.92 -13.27
CA ALA A 220 -27.85 8.76 -14.43
C ALA A 220 -28.53 10.07 -13.99
N SER A 221 -27.77 11.17 -13.98
CA SER A 221 -28.35 12.50 -13.89
C SER A 221 -29.30 12.67 -15.07
N GLY A 222 -30.55 12.98 -14.75
CA GLY A 222 -31.61 13.19 -15.73
C GLY A 222 -31.17 14.14 -16.83
N SER A 223 -31.55 13.80 -18.05
CA SER A 223 -31.39 14.61 -19.25
C SER A 223 -31.94 16.02 -19.03
N MET A 224 -31.07 17.04 -19.07
CA MET A 224 -31.52 18.40 -19.33
C MET A 224 -32.10 18.47 -20.75
N PRO A 225 -33.28 19.07 -20.96
CA PRO A 225 -33.81 19.29 -22.29
C PRO A 225 -32.92 20.29 -23.05
N ARG A 226 -32.48 19.88 -24.26
CA ARG A 226 -31.77 20.74 -25.21
C ARG A 226 -32.66 21.92 -25.57
N ARG A 227 -32.23 23.14 -25.24
CA ARG A 227 -32.74 24.36 -25.88
C ARG A 227 -32.30 24.34 -27.34
N THR A 228 -33.27 24.30 -28.25
CA THR A 228 -33.07 24.52 -29.68
C THR A 228 -32.62 25.96 -29.90
N ALA A 229 -31.41 26.14 -30.41
CA ALA A 229 -30.96 27.41 -30.95
C ALA A 229 -31.68 27.63 -32.30
N ALA A 230 -32.60 28.59 -32.32
CA ALA A 230 -33.13 29.14 -33.57
C ALA A 230 -32.07 30.05 -34.18
N GLY A 231 -31.64 29.72 -35.39
CA GLY A 231 -30.80 30.59 -36.23
C GLY A 231 -31.57 31.82 -36.75
N PRO A 232 -30.84 32.78 -37.33
CA PRO A 232 -31.28 34.17 -37.49
C PRO A 232 -32.08 34.40 -38.76
N ARG A 233 -32.87 35.50 -38.83
CA ARG A 233 -33.30 36.20 -40.06
C ARG A 233 -34.01 37.54 -39.73
N PRO A 234 -34.21 38.46 -40.71
CA PRO A 234 -33.61 39.79 -40.67
C PRO A 234 -34.62 40.95 -40.76
N SER A 235 -34.18 42.16 -40.40
CA SER A 235 -34.37 43.45 -41.10
C SER A 235 -33.79 44.56 -40.23
#